data_AF-A0AAN6VHB0-F1
#
_entry.id   AF-A0AAN6VHB0-F1
#
_cell.length_a   1.000
_cell.length_b   1.000
_cell.length_c   1.000
_cell.angle_alpha   90.00
_cell.angle_beta   90.00
_cell.angle_gamma   90.00
#
_symmetry.space_group_name_H-M   'P 1'
#
loop_
_entity.id
_entity.type
_entity.pdbx_description
1 polymer ?
#
loop_
_entity_poly.entity_id
_entity_poly.type
_entity_poly.pdbx_seq_one_letter_code
_entity_poly.pdbx_strand_id
1 'polypeptide(L)'
;MSAAILQALINPNAQQLFADHCETLHRVWKELLEKTTLPDNTTSTDSQVLERIRELDKRIKCPEDQAVSRLAYIQLTRMLAALRKKIQDDRRHGRLVGERSQRDATVAIDIYLRATGRANRGEVSKFTSLGNRWTALAGRSPLLLVTFTDAAERIMYVRSC
;
A
#
# COMPACT_ATOMS: atom_id res chain seq x y z
N MET A 1 -16.60 16.32 2.23
CA MET A 1 -16.50 15.73 3.59
C MET A 1 -16.92 16.83 4.56
N SER A 2 -17.91 16.63 5.43
CA SER A 2 -18.37 17.70 6.34
C SER A 2 -17.36 17.90 7.48
N ALA A 3 -17.33 19.11 8.06
CA ALA A 3 -16.40 19.47 9.14
C ALA A 3 -16.56 18.57 10.38
N ALA A 4 -17.78 18.14 10.69
CA ALA A 4 -18.07 17.23 11.79
C ALA A 4 -17.46 15.83 11.60
N ILE A 5 -17.42 15.33 10.35
CA ILE A 5 -16.77 14.05 10.04
C ILE A 5 -15.25 14.16 10.22
N LEU A 6 -14.65 15.26 9.78
CA LEU A 6 -13.21 15.50 9.96
C LEU A 6 -12.82 15.59 11.45
N GLN A 7 -13.63 16.25 12.28
CA GLN A 7 -13.39 16.32 13.73
C GLN A 7 -13.50 14.95 14.41
N ALA A 8 -14.41 14.07 13.97
CA ALA A 8 -14.52 12.72 14.53
C ALA A 8 -13.35 11.79 14.13
N LEU A 9 -12.66 12.11 13.04
CA LEU A 9 -11.55 11.31 12.50
C LEU A 9 -10.21 11.63 13.17
N ILE A 10 -10.01 12.88 13.60
CA ILE A 10 -8.76 13.32 14.20
C ILE A 10 -8.86 13.10 15.72
N ASN A 11 -7.83 12.49 16.30
CA ASN A 11 -7.78 12.30 17.74
C ASN A 11 -7.72 13.68 18.43
N PRO A 12 -8.51 13.96 19.49
CA PRO A 12 -8.44 15.22 20.22
C PRO A 12 -7.02 15.57 20.72
N ASN A 13 -6.21 14.55 21.02
CA ASN A 13 -4.81 14.68 21.45
C ASN A 13 -3.82 14.48 20.29
N ALA A 14 -4.22 14.73 19.04
CA ALA A 14 -3.42 14.47 17.84
C ALA A 14 -2.00 15.03 17.91
N GLN A 15 -1.82 16.24 18.45
CA GLN A 15 -0.49 16.85 18.58
C GLN A 15 0.42 16.05 19.51
N GLN A 16 -0.09 15.66 20.68
CA GLN A 16 0.66 14.88 21.65
C GLN A 16 0.95 13.48 21.10
N LEU A 17 -0.07 12.81 20.54
CA LEU A 17 0.11 11.50 19.92
C LEU A 17 1.14 11.51 18.80
N PHE A 18 1.14 12.56 17.98
CA PHE A 18 2.16 12.72 16.96
C PHE A 18 3.56 12.90 17.58
N ALA A 19 3.70 13.80 18.55
CA ALA A 19 4.98 14.03 19.23
C ALA A 19 5.53 12.73 19.85
N ASP A 20 4.67 11.96 20.51
CA ASP A 20 5.05 10.73 21.24
C ASP A 20 5.43 9.57 20.31
N HIS A 21 4.83 9.50 19.11
CA HIS A 21 4.94 8.32 18.25
C HIS A 21 5.64 8.57 16.92
N CYS A 22 5.91 9.82 16.52
CA CYS A 22 6.42 10.13 15.19
C CYS A 22 7.78 9.49 14.90
N GLU A 23 8.70 9.43 15.86
CA GLU A 23 10.01 8.81 15.70
C GLU A 23 9.89 7.30 15.49
N THR A 24 9.10 6.63 16.32
CA THR A 24 8.83 5.19 16.20
C THR A 24 8.17 4.89 14.86
N LEU A 25 7.15 5.66 14.48
CA LEU A 25 6.46 5.47 13.21
C LEU A 25 7.36 5.77 12.01
N HIS A 26 8.23 6.76 12.11
CA HIS A 26 9.23 7.06 11.09
C HIS A 26 10.20 5.90 10.89
N ARG A 27 10.70 5.30 11.99
CA ARG A 27 11.55 4.11 11.93
C ARG A 27 10.83 2.94 11.26
N VAL A 28 9.60 2.64 11.67
CA VAL A 28 8.79 1.57 11.06
C VAL A 28 8.56 1.84 9.57
N TRP A 29 8.24 3.08 9.22
CA TRP A 29 8.04 3.49 7.84
C TRP A 29 9.31 3.30 7.00
N LYS A 30 10.46 3.72 7.53
CA LYS A 30 11.76 3.54 6.88
C LYS A 30 12.08 2.06 6.64
N GLU A 31 11.95 1.22 7.68
CA GLU A 31 12.18 -0.22 7.56
C GLU A 31 11.24 -0.88 6.54
N LEU A 32 9.96 -0.48 6.54
CA LEU A 32 8.99 -0.96 5.57
C LEU A 32 9.42 -0.58 4.15
N LEU A 33 9.85 0.65 3.92
CA LEU A 33 10.33 1.12 2.63
C LEU A 33 11.59 0.37 2.18
N GLU A 34 12.57 0.20 3.05
CA GLU A 34 13.80 -0.54 2.75
C GLU A 34 13.51 -1.99 2.36
N LYS A 35 12.53 -2.62 3.01
CA LYS A 35 12.16 -4.01 2.76
C LYS A 35 11.25 -4.21 1.55
N THR A 36 10.54 -3.19 1.09
CA THR A 36 9.45 -3.38 0.10
C THR A 36 9.56 -2.49 -1.13
N THR A 37 10.45 -1.51 -1.17
CA THR A 37 10.67 -0.71 -2.38
C THR A 37 11.25 -1.59 -3.48
N LEU A 38 10.66 -1.50 -4.68
CA LEU A 38 11.10 -2.30 -5.82
C LEU A 38 12.44 -1.72 -6.34
N PRO A 39 13.48 -2.55 -6.56
CA PRO A 39 14.76 -2.07 -7.09
C PRO A 39 14.61 -1.51 -8.50
N ASP A 40 15.32 -0.44 -8.88
CA ASP A 40 15.15 0.17 -10.21
C ASP A 40 15.63 -0.74 -11.36
N ASN A 41 16.76 -1.44 -11.18
CA ASN A 41 17.44 -2.21 -12.22
C ASN A 41 16.96 -3.67 -12.37
N THR A 42 15.67 -3.92 -12.11
CA THR A 42 15.07 -5.26 -12.18
C THR A 42 13.87 -5.29 -13.11
N THR A 43 13.57 -6.46 -13.66
CA THR A 43 12.32 -6.69 -14.41
C THR A 43 11.15 -6.93 -13.46
N SER A 44 9.94 -6.78 -13.96
CA SER A 44 8.70 -6.99 -13.20
C SER A 44 8.53 -8.42 -12.67
N THR A 45 9.23 -9.41 -13.25
CA THR A 45 9.18 -10.82 -12.85
C THR A 45 10.44 -11.31 -12.13
N ASP A 46 11.37 -10.41 -11.81
CA ASP A 46 12.58 -10.73 -11.08
C ASP A 46 12.26 -11.32 -9.70
N SER A 47 13.04 -12.31 -9.24
CA SER A 47 12.86 -12.95 -7.95
C SER A 47 12.91 -11.95 -6.79
N GLN A 48 13.76 -10.92 -6.90
CA GLN A 48 13.82 -9.84 -5.90
C GLN A 48 12.51 -9.07 -5.85
N VAL A 49 11.89 -8.74 -7.00
CA VAL A 49 10.59 -8.05 -7.03
C VAL A 49 9.52 -8.90 -6.34
N LEU A 50 9.48 -10.20 -6.62
CA LEU A 50 8.53 -11.12 -5.98
C LEU A 50 8.77 -11.22 -4.45
N GLU A 51 10.02 -11.22 -4.00
CA GLU A 51 10.36 -11.22 -2.58
C GLU A 51 9.87 -9.96 -1.87
N ARG A 52 10.12 -8.77 -2.44
CA ARG A 52 9.63 -7.49 -1.89
C ARG A 52 8.11 -7.46 -1.78
N ILE A 53 7.40 -8.01 -2.76
CA ILE A 53 5.93 -8.15 -2.72
C ILE A 53 5.50 -9.05 -1.56
N ARG A 54 6.15 -10.20 -1.37
CA ARG A 54 5.84 -11.12 -0.26
C ARG A 54 6.06 -10.47 1.10
N GLU A 55 7.16 -9.73 1.25
CA GLU A 55 7.45 -9.01 2.50
C GLU A 55 6.38 -7.97 2.83
N LEU A 56 5.89 -7.24 1.82
CA LEU A 56 4.78 -6.32 2.04
C LEU A 56 3.49 -7.06 2.39
N ASP A 57 3.18 -8.17 1.69
CA ASP A 57 1.96 -8.95 1.95
C ASP A 57 1.92 -9.52 3.37
N LYS A 58 3.08 -9.93 3.93
CA LYS A 58 3.19 -10.35 5.34
C LYS A 58 2.78 -9.22 6.29
N ARG A 59 3.23 -7.99 6.03
CA ARG A 59 2.90 -6.81 6.84
C ARG A 59 1.41 -6.44 6.77
N ILE A 60 0.76 -6.71 5.64
CA ILE A 60 -0.69 -6.53 5.49
C ILE A 60 -1.47 -7.62 6.23
N LYS A 61 -1.01 -8.88 6.20
CA LYS A 61 -1.67 -10.02 6.87
C LYS A 61 -1.60 -9.95 8.38
N CYS A 62 -0.43 -9.61 8.91
CA CYS A 62 -0.14 -9.63 10.34
C CYS A 62 0.48 -8.29 10.76
N PRO A 63 -0.30 -7.20 10.78
CA PRO A 63 0.21 -5.91 11.24
C PRO A 63 0.45 -5.94 12.75
N GLU A 64 1.54 -5.30 13.19
CA GLU A 64 1.89 -5.15 14.61
C GLU A 64 0.89 -4.23 15.33
N ASP A 65 0.47 -3.16 14.66
CA ASP A 65 -0.57 -2.24 15.11
C ASP A 65 -1.32 -1.60 13.93
N GLN A 66 -2.31 -0.76 14.23
CA GLN A 66 -3.12 -0.08 13.22
C GLN A 66 -2.31 0.91 12.36
N ALA A 67 -1.37 1.66 12.94
CA ALA A 67 -0.55 2.60 12.20
C ALA A 67 0.36 1.87 11.19
N VAL A 68 0.94 0.73 11.57
CA VAL A 68 1.71 -0.14 10.67
C VAL A 68 0.82 -0.68 9.54
N SER A 69 -0.41 -1.10 9.85
CA SER A 69 -1.38 -1.53 8.85
C SER A 69 -1.67 -0.43 7.82
N ARG A 70 -1.94 0.80 8.28
CA ARG A 70 -2.17 1.97 7.41
C ARG A 70 -0.97 2.24 6.50
N LEU A 71 0.25 2.21 7.05
CA LEU A 71 1.49 2.38 6.29
C LEU A 71 1.68 1.27 5.25
N ALA A 72 1.40 0.01 5.59
CA ALA A 72 1.48 -1.11 4.67
C ALA A 72 0.54 -0.93 3.47
N TYR A 73 -0.69 -0.46 3.70
CA TYR A 73 -1.63 -0.16 2.62
C TYR A 73 -1.17 1.00 1.72
N ILE A 74 -0.60 2.06 2.29
CA ILE A 74 0.00 3.14 1.48
C ILE A 74 1.13 2.59 0.62
N GLN A 75 2.00 1.76 1.21
CA GLN A 75 3.12 1.19 0.48
C GLN A 75 2.66 0.19 -0.59
N LEU A 76 1.55 -0.51 -0.40
CA LEU A 76 0.94 -1.34 -1.44
C LEU A 76 0.56 -0.52 -2.66
N THR A 77 -0.11 0.62 -2.46
CA THR A 77 -0.47 1.52 -3.56
C THR A 77 0.78 1.99 -4.31
N ARG A 78 1.84 2.38 -3.59
CA ARG A 78 3.12 2.79 -4.19
C ARG A 78 3.81 1.66 -4.95
N MET A 79 3.86 0.47 -4.36
CA MET A 79 4.45 -0.72 -4.97
C MET A 79 3.72 -1.12 -6.23
N LEU A 80 2.39 -1.16 -6.23
CA LEU A 80 1.61 -1.51 -7.42
C LEU A 80 1.79 -0.47 -8.54
N ALA A 81 1.93 0.82 -8.21
CA ALA A 81 2.24 1.85 -9.19
C ALA A 81 3.65 1.67 -9.78
N ALA A 82 4.66 1.41 -8.94
CA ALA A 82 6.02 1.13 -9.40
C ALA A 82 6.09 -0.14 -10.25
N LEU A 83 5.37 -1.19 -9.88
CA LEU A 83 5.29 -2.43 -10.64
C LEU A 83 4.66 -2.22 -12.01
N ARG A 84 3.59 -1.42 -12.10
CA ARG A 84 2.99 -1.03 -13.40
C ARG A 84 3.99 -0.31 -14.30
N LYS A 85 4.78 0.61 -13.74
CA LYS A 85 5.85 1.28 -14.50
C LYS A 85 6.89 0.29 -15.01
N LYS A 86 7.32 -0.65 -14.18
CA LYS A 86 8.23 -1.73 -14.60
C LYS A 86 7.65 -2.60 -15.71
N ILE A 87 6.37 -2.98 -15.61
CA ILE A 87 5.68 -3.74 -16.66
C ILE A 87 5.64 -2.96 -17.98
N GLN A 88 5.37 -1.64 -17.91
CA GLN A 88 5.41 -0.78 -19.09
C GLN A 88 6.80 -0.74 -19.72
N ASP A 89 7.85 -0.61 -18.90
CA ASP A 89 9.22 -0.61 -19.38
C ASP A 89 9.60 -1.98 -19.96
N ASP A 90 9.25 -3.09 -19.31
CA ASP A 90 9.50 -4.43 -19.86
C ASP A 90 8.79 -4.67 -21.19
N ARG A 91 7.56 -4.17 -21.36
CA ARG A 91 6.83 -4.22 -22.64
C ARG A 91 7.53 -3.42 -23.72
N ARG A 92 7.96 -2.20 -23.41
CA ARG A 92 8.69 -1.32 -24.35
C ARG A 92 9.98 -1.96 -24.85
N HIS A 93 10.67 -2.72 -23.99
CA HIS A 93 11.90 -3.43 -24.33
C HIS A 93 11.67 -4.85 -24.87
N GLY A 94 10.41 -5.25 -25.14
CA GLY A 94 10.08 -6.59 -25.66
C GLY A 94 10.32 -7.74 -24.68
N ARG A 95 10.55 -7.46 -23.39
CA ARG A 95 10.79 -8.46 -22.33
C ARG A 95 9.51 -9.12 -21.83
N LEU A 96 8.36 -8.49 -22.07
CA LEU A 96 7.04 -9.06 -21.82
C LEU A 96 6.28 -9.18 -23.13
N VAL A 97 6.09 -10.42 -23.60
CA VAL A 97 5.19 -10.75 -24.69
C VAL A 97 3.79 -10.90 -24.10
N GLY A 98 3.12 -9.78 -23.86
CA GLY A 98 1.71 -9.79 -23.43
C GLY A 98 0.77 -9.86 -24.62
N GLU A 99 -0.39 -10.51 -24.45
CA GLU A 99 -1.51 -10.30 -25.36
C GLU A 99 -1.86 -8.81 -25.41
N ARG A 100 -2.05 -8.25 -26.61
CA ARG A 100 -2.37 -6.82 -26.84
C ARG A 100 -3.58 -6.31 -26.03
N SER A 101 -4.39 -7.22 -25.48
CA SER A 101 -5.59 -6.96 -24.68
C SER A 101 -5.35 -6.79 -23.17
N GLN A 102 -4.22 -7.24 -22.62
CA GLN A 102 -4.03 -7.25 -21.15
C GLN A 102 -3.49 -5.91 -20.64
N ARG A 103 -4.25 -5.23 -19.77
CA ARG A 103 -3.85 -3.95 -19.15
C ARG A 103 -2.71 -4.17 -18.14
N ASP A 104 -1.78 -3.21 -18.03
CA ASP A 104 -0.65 -3.28 -17.08
C ASP A 104 -1.12 -3.49 -15.63
N ALA A 105 -2.27 -2.90 -15.27
CA ALA A 105 -2.87 -3.07 -13.96
C ALA A 105 -3.29 -4.52 -13.69
N THR A 106 -3.78 -5.23 -14.70
CA THR A 106 -4.13 -6.65 -14.60
C THR A 106 -2.87 -7.49 -14.41
N VAL A 107 -1.82 -7.22 -15.19
CA VAL A 107 -0.53 -7.91 -15.08
C VAL A 107 0.10 -7.68 -13.68
N ALA A 108 0.02 -6.46 -13.15
CA ALA A 108 0.52 -6.15 -11.82
C ALA A 108 -0.21 -6.94 -10.72
N ILE A 109 -1.53 -7.08 -10.83
CA ILE A 109 -2.33 -7.93 -9.92
C ILE A 109 -1.91 -9.40 -10.06
N ASP A 110 -1.63 -9.87 -11.27
CA ASP A 110 -1.25 -11.27 -11.52
C ASP A 110 0.11 -11.60 -10.94
N ILE A 111 1.07 -10.70 -11.10
CA ILE A 111 2.39 -10.80 -10.47
C ILE A 111 2.24 -10.77 -8.94
N TYR A 112 1.38 -9.91 -8.40
CA TYR A 112 1.11 -9.87 -6.96
C TYR A 112 0.55 -11.20 -6.46
N LEU A 113 -0.52 -11.71 -7.09
CA LEU A 113 -1.15 -12.99 -6.71
C LEU A 113 -0.15 -14.15 -6.82
N ARG A 114 0.66 -14.19 -7.87
CA ARG A 114 1.72 -15.20 -8.05
C ARG A 114 2.78 -15.11 -6.97
N ALA A 115 3.19 -13.89 -6.59
CA ALA A 115 4.19 -13.70 -5.55
C ALA A 115 3.66 -14.17 -4.19
N THR A 116 2.43 -13.84 -3.84
CA THR A 116 1.86 -14.06 -2.51
C THR A 116 1.09 -15.38 -2.35
N GLY A 117 0.83 -16.09 -3.45
CA GLY A 117 -0.01 -17.29 -3.47
C GLY A 117 -1.49 -17.01 -3.15
N ARG A 118 -1.94 -15.76 -3.28
CA ARG A 118 -3.35 -15.41 -3.02
C ARG A 118 -4.20 -15.88 -4.20
N ALA A 119 -5.39 -16.39 -3.89
CA ALA A 119 -6.31 -16.90 -4.91
C ALA A 119 -7.27 -15.83 -5.46
N ASN A 120 -7.51 -14.74 -4.71
CA ASN A 120 -8.63 -13.84 -4.98
C ASN A 120 -8.17 -12.45 -5.49
N ARG A 121 -8.41 -12.18 -6.79
CA ARG A 121 -8.22 -10.84 -7.39
C ARG A 121 -9.04 -9.76 -6.69
N GLY A 122 -10.27 -10.08 -6.27
CA GLY A 122 -11.16 -9.15 -5.58
C GLY A 122 -10.60 -8.68 -4.24
N GLU A 123 -9.85 -9.53 -3.55
CA GLU A 123 -9.16 -9.17 -2.30
C GLU A 123 -8.04 -8.15 -2.55
N VAL A 124 -7.21 -8.36 -3.58
CA VAL A 124 -6.15 -7.41 -3.97
C VAL A 124 -6.75 -6.06 -4.40
N SER A 125 -7.89 -6.08 -5.11
CA SER A 125 -8.64 -4.87 -5.44
C SER A 125 -9.13 -4.13 -4.20
N LYS A 126 -9.60 -4.84 -3.17
CA LYS A 126 -10.01 -4.24 -1.88
C LYS A 126 -8.81 -3.59 -1.18
N PHE A 127 -7.67 -4.27 -1.10
CA PHE A 127 -6.46 -3.69 -0.52
C PHE A 127 -5.98 -2.46 -1.27
N THR A 128 -6.06 -2.48 -2.60
CA THR A 128 -5.71 -1.32 -3.43
C THR A 128 -6.66 -0.15 -3.15
N SER A 129 -7.96 -0.41 -3.03
CA SER A 129 -8.95 0.61 -2.68
C SER A 129 -8.67 1.22 -1.30
N LEU A 130 -8.39 0.38 -0.30
CA LEU A 130 -8.00 0.82 1.05
C LEU A 130 -6.72 1.65 1.02
N GLY A 131 -5.67 1.19 0.34
CA GLY A 131 -4.43 1.94 0.18
C GLY A 131 -4.61 3.29 -0.48
N ASN A 132 -5.46 3.39 -1.49
CA ASN A 132 -5.79 4.66 -2.12
C ASN A 132 -6.50 5.62 -1.16
N ARG A 133 -7.46 5.12 -0.38
CA ARG A 133 -8.17 5.93 0.64
C ARG A 133 -7.22 6.42 1.74
N TRP A 134 -6.35 5.54 2.24
CA TRP A 134 -5.33 5.90 3.23
C TRP A 134 -4.30 6.89 2.69
N THR A 135 -3.87 6.73 1.45
CA THR A 135 -2.97 7.66 0.78
C THR A 135 -3.60 9.04 0.64
N ALA A 136 -4.88 9.10 0.27
CA ALA A 136 -5.62 10.35 0.18
C ALA A 136 -5.77 11.04 1.54
N LEU A 137 -6.03 10.25 2.60
CA LEU A 137 -6.19 10.79 3.95
C LEU A 137 -4.88 11.26 4.57
N ALA A 138 -3.78 10.54 4.37
CA ALA A 138 -2.44 10.93 4.83
C ALA A 138 -1.90 12.18 4.13
N GLY A 139 -2.41 12.49 2.93
CA GLY A 139 -1.98 13.63 2.14
C GLY A 139 -0.48 13.57 1.84
N ARG A 140 0.27 14.58 2.30
CA ARG A 140 1.70 14.71 2.00
C ARG A 140 2.60 13.84 2.87
N SER A 141 2.14 13.39 4.04
CA SER A 141 2.98 12.65 4.99
C SER A 141 2.26 11.42 5.55
N PRO A 142 2.72 10.19 5.23
CA PRO A 142 2.23 8.97 5.84
C PRO A 142 2.30 8.96 7.38
N LEU A 143 3.19 9.75 7.98
CA LEU A 143 3.35 9.81 9.44
C LEU A 143 2.16 10.48 10.14
N LEU A 144 1.38 11.28 9.43
CA LEU A 144 0.14 11.86 9.97
C LEU A 144 -0.91 10.78 10.26
N LEU A 145 -0.72 9.55 9.78
CA LEU A 145 -1.67 8.48 10.04
C LEU A 145 -1.82 8.13 11.51
N VAL A 146 -0.84 8.46 12.35
CA VAL A 146 -0.90 8.24 13.81
C VAL A 146 -1.95 9.10 14.51
N THR A 147 -2.34 10.22 13.90
CA THR A 147 -3.28 11.17 14.51
C THR A 147 -4.73 10.80 14.27
N PHE A 148 -5.01 9.78 13.44
CA PHE A 148 -6.38 9.36 13.16
C PHE A 148 -6.88 8.30 14.14
N THR A 149 -8.13 8.46 14.54
CA THR A 149 -8.85 7.53 15.42
C THR A 149 -9.26 6.25 14.69
N ASP A 150 -9.63 5.24 15.46
CA ASP A 150 -10.23 3.99 14.96
C ASP A 150 -11.54 4.22 14.17
N ALA A 151 -12.19 5.37 14.35
CA ALA A 151 -13.35 5.74 13.53
C ALA A 151 -12.97 5.91 12.05
N ALA A 152 -11.70 6.26 11.76
CA ALA A 152 -11.17 6.28 10.41
C ALA A 152 -11.23 4.90 9.76
N GLU A 153 -10.90 3.83 10.50
CA GLU A 153 -10.98 2.45 10.01
C GLU A 153 -12.40 2.14 9.53
N ARG A 154 -13.42 2.50 10.32
CA ARG A 154 -14.82 2.25 9.94
C ARG A 154 -15.19 2.92 8.62
N ILE A 155 -14.74 4.15 8.39
CA ILE A 155 -14.99 4.84 7.11
C ILE A 155 -14.21 4.16 5.96
N MET A 156 -12.98 3.71 6.23
CA MET A 156 -12.15 3.07 5.21
C MET A 156 -12.64 1.68 4.83
N TYR A 157 -13.14 0.88 5.77
CA TYR A 157 -13.70 -0.46 5.51
C TYR A 157 -15.17 -0.45 5.09
N VAL A 158 -15.87 0.69 5.14
CA VAL A 158 -17.24 0.78 4.62
C VAL A 158 -17.24 0.71 3.08
N ARG A 159 -17.93 -0.35 2.62
CA ARG A 159 -18.32 -0.78 1.27
C ARG A 159 -17.29 -1.51 0.40
N SER A 160 -17.47 -2.82 0.37
CA SER A 160 -17.67 -3.59 -0.87
C SER A 160 -18.74 -4.66 -0.61
N CYS A 161 -20.01 -4.25 -0.62
CA CYS A 161 -21.12 -5.12 -1.00
C CYS A 161 -21.16 -5.16 -2.52
#